data_AF-A5AZV4-F1
#
_entry.id   AF-A5AZV4-F1
#
_cell.length_a   1.000
_cell.length_b   1.000
_cell.length_c   1.000
_cell.angle_alpha   90.00
_cell.angle_beta   90.00
_cell.angle_gamma   90.00
#
_symmetry.space_group_name_H-M   'P 1'
#
loop_
_entity.id
_entity.type
_entity.pdbx_description
1 polymer ?
#
loop_
_entity_poly.entity_id
_entity_poly.type
_entity_poly.pdbx_seq_one_letter_code
_entity_poly.pdbx_strand_id
1 'polypeptide(L)'
;MATRTYCSFEVEEHGLTLLGSAIFLSTLWVIYMIRFKLKPTYSKELDSMPLYSMVVPPAILAVLIHPHIDHRLLIRIVWSFSLYLAAVSVLPQLRLMQNAKMVEPFTAYYVFALGVARFLNCGSWIIHIYETGGRYLMFSGNWTQLWVLMVILSEFVHTFILADFCYYYLKRKITKVVLVEEKERFTVYLDGLKAMFRKKGSDHARLTRMIEALPGLRRESSDHAGLKRVIEAFFGS
;
A
#
# COMPACT_ATOMS: atom_id res chain seq x y z
N MET A 1 19.51 2.17 6.89
CA MET A 1 19.85 0.74 7.10
C MET A 1 21.32 0.56 7.43
N ALA A 2 22.26 1.05 6.60
CA ALA A 2 23.71 1.03 6.88
C ALA A 2 24.12 1.57 8.26
N THR A 3 23.37 2.54 8.74
CA THR A 3 23.56 3.25 9.99
C THR A 3 23.09 2.44 11.21
N ARG A 4 21.99 1.68 11.04
CA ARG A 4 21.49 0.75 12.05
C ARG A 4 22.42 -0.46 12.17
N THR A 5 22.93 -0.99 11.05
CA THR A 5 23.94 -2.05 11.07
C THR A 5 25.24 -1.63 11.71
N TYR A 6 25.69 -0.39 11.45
CA TYR A 6 26.89 0.14 12.09
C TYR A 6 26.70 0.29 13.61
N CYS A 7 25.55 0.76 14.06
CA CYS A 7 25.24 0.82 15.50
C CYS A 7 25.12 -0.57 16.13
N SER A 8 24.51 -1.55 15.44
CA SER A 8 24.43 -2.94 15.93
C SER A 8 25.79 -3.63 16.00
N PHE A 9 26.72 -3.29 15.10
CA PHE A 9 28.09 -3.80 15.13
C PHE A 9 28.88 -3.31 16.37
N GLU A 10 28.60 -2.09 16.85
CA GLU A 10 29.20 -1.58 18.09
C GLU A 10 28.52 -2.11 19.38
N VAL A 11 27.33 -2.73 19.28
CA VAL A 11 26.53 -3.20 20.44
C VAL A 11 26.62 -4.73 20.67
N GLU A 12 27.46 -5.44 19.91
CA GLU A 12 27.87 -6.84 20.17
C GLU A 12 26.73 -7.89 20.30
N GLU A 13 25.57 -7.67 19.67
CA GLU A 13 24.55 -8.71 19.47
C GLU A 13 24.72 -9.41 18.11
N HIS A 14 25.34 -10.59 18.12
CA HIS A 14 25.72 -11.33 16.90
C HIS A 14 24.52 -11.64 15.96
N GLY A 15 23.34 -11.94 16.51
CA GLY A 15 22.16 -12.28 15.71
C GLY A 15 21.56 -11.09 14.96
N LEU A 16 21.42 -9.93 15.62
CA LEU A 16 20.85 -8.72 15.03
C LEU A 16 21.79 -8.11 13.97
N THR A 17 23.10 -8.27 14.19
CA THR A 17 24.14 -7.83 13.25
C THR A 17 24.13 -8.63 11.95
N LEU A 18 23.95 -9.95 12.02
CA LEU A 18 23.81 -10.81 10.84
C LEU A 18 22.56 -10.44 10.03
N LEU A 19 21.41 -10.27 10.71
CA LEU A 19 20.17 -9.90 10.05
C LEU A 19 20.28 -8.52 9.39
N GLY A 20 20.83 -7.53 10.09
CA GLY A 20 21.01 -6.18 9.56
C GLY A 20 21.94 -6.16 8.35
N SER A 21 23.08 -6.86 8.42
CA SER A 21 24.02 -6.93 7.30
C SER A 21 23.44 -7.65 6.08
N ALA A 22 22.66 -8.73 6.29
CA ALA A 22 21.92 -9.40 5.23
C ALA A 22 20.89 -8.48 4.55
N ILE A 23 20.13 -7.70 5.33
CA ILE A 23 19.17 -6.71 4.80
C ILE A 23 19.90 -5.63 3.99
N PHE A 24 21.06 -5.18 4.48
CA PHE A 24 21.86 -4.17 3.78
C PHE A 24 22.39 -4.68 2.43
N LEU A 25 22.97 -5.88 2.40
CA LEU A 25 23.45 -6.52 1.18
C LEU A 25 22.32 -6.75 0.17
N SER A 26 21.17 -7.24 0.65
CA SER A 26 19.96 -7.41 -0.18
C SER A 26 19.49 -6.08 -0.78
N THR A 27 19.52 -5.00 0.00
CA THR A 27 19.15 -3.66 -0.48
C THR A 27 20.10 -3.17 -1.58
N LEU A 28 21.42 -3.35 -1.41
CA LEU A 28 22.42 -3.00 -2.42
C LEU A 28 22.21 -3.79 -3.72
N TRP A 29 21.91 -5.08 -3.59
CA TRP A 29 21.61 -5.94 -4.73
C TRP A 29 20.39 -5.46 -5.52
N VAL A 30 19.29 -5.11 -4.83
CA VAL A 30 18.08 -4.56 -5.47
C VAL A 30 18.38 -3.25 -6.19
N ILE A 31 19.14 -2.34 -5.56
CA ILE A 31 19.54 -1.07 -6.18
C ILE A 31 20.35 -1.32 -7.45
N TYR A 32 21.29 -2.26 -7.41
CA TYR A 32 22.09 -2.65 -8.57
C TYR A 32 21.20 -3.20 -9.71
N MET A 33 20.26 -4.08 -9.38
CA MET A 33 19.32 -4.64 -10.36
C MET A 33 18.48 -3.55 -11.04
N ILE A 34 17.92 -2.60 -10.27
CA ILE A 34 17.10 -1.50 -10.81
C ILE A 34 17.93 -0.55 -11.69
N ARG A 35 19.15 -0.20 -11.26
CA ARG A 35 19.96 0.83 -11.94
C ARG A 35 20.63 0.32 -13.22
N PHE A 36 21.02 -0.95 -13.26
CA PHE A 36 21.83 -1.49 -14.35
C PHE A 36 21.09 -2.53 -15.20
N LYS A 37 20.47 -3.54 -14.57
CA LYS A 37 19.87 -4.67 -15.29
C LYS A 37 18.45 -4.41 -15.77
N LEU A 38 17.63 -3.75 -14.94
CA LEU A 38 16.20 -3.50 -15.17
C LEU A 38 15.90 -2.04 -15.56
N LYS A 39 16.94 -1.28 -15.89
CA LYS A 39 16.82 0.11 -16.37
C LYS A 39 15.82 0.30 -17.53
N PRO A 40 15.73 -0.57 -18.56
CA PRO A 40 14.78 -0.36 -19.65
C PRO A 40 13.31 -0.54 -19.26
N THR A 41 13.02 -1.24 -18.16
CA THR A 41 11.66 -1.43 -17.62
C THR A 41 11.26 -0.32 -16.64
N TYR A 42 12.20 0.57 -16.27
CA TYR A 42 11.95 1.65 -15.32
C TYR A 42 11.29 2.85 -16.00
N SER A 43 9.99 3.02 -15.76
CA SER A 43 9.20 4.14 -16.28
C SER A 43 9.35 5.38 -15.39
N LYS A 44 10.29 6.25 -15.75
CA LYS A 44 10.56 7.51 -15.03
C LYS A 44 9.34 8.44 -14.92
N GLU A 45 8.38 8.33 -15.84
CA GLU A 45 7.15 9.12 -15.84
C GLU A 45 6.24 8.85 -14.64
N LEU A 46 6.29 7.63 -14.08
CA LEU A 46 5.46 7.27 -12.92
C LEU A 46 6.07 7.70 -11.58
N ASP A 47 7.38 7.97 -11.55
CA ASP A 47 8.18 8.32 -10.36
C ASP A 47 8.54 9.82 -10.36
N SER A 48 7.51 10.67 -10.35
CA SER A 48 7.66 12.12 -10.46
C SER A 48 7.86 12.83 -9.10
N MET A 49 8.04 12.10 -8.00
CA MET A 49 8.22 12.72 -6.69
C MET A 49 9.61 13.36 -6.56
N PRO A 50 9.70 14.64 -6.16
CA PRO A 50 10.99 15.27 -5.90
C PRO A 50 11.63 14.66 -4.65
N LEU A 51 12.83 14.08 -4.82
CA LEU A 51 13.62 13.48 -3.74
C LEU A 51 13.88 14.48 -2.58
N TYR A 52 14.02 15.77 -2.89
CA TYR A 52 14.26 16.83 -1.91
C TYR A 52 13.16 16.91 -0.84
N SER A 53 11.89 16.84 -1.25
CA SER A 53 10.74 16.91 -0.33
C SER A 53 10.70 15.73 0.66
N MET A 54 11.43 14.66 0.38
CA MET A 54 11.46 13.47 1.21
C MET A 54 12.64 13.42 2.16
N VAL A 55 13.79 13.97 1.75
CA VAL A 55 15.03 13.91 2.53
C VAL A 55 15.09 15.06 3.52
N VAL A 56 14.58 16.23 3.14
CA VAL A 56 14.74 17.47 3.91
C VAL A 56 13.95 17.46 5.22
N PRO A 57 12.65 17.09 5.25
CA PRO A 57 11.91 17.07 6.52
C PRO A 57 12.50 16.08 7.54
N PRO A 58 12.83 14.83 7.17
CA PRO A 58 13.52 13.91 8.08
C PRO A 58 14.90 14.40 8.53
N ALA A 59 15.65 15.10 7.68
CA ALA A 59 16.96 15.65 8.05
C ALA A 59 16.84 16.74 9.11
N ILE A 60 15.88 17.66 8.94
CA ILE A 60 15.60 18.71 9.93
C ILE A 60 15.15 18.09 11.25
N LEU A 61 14.20 17.14 11.20
CA LEU A 61 13.71 16.44 12.38
C LEU A 61 14.81 15.66 13.09
N ALA A 62 15.74 15.04 12.36
CA ALA A 62 16.84 14.29 12.93
C ALA A 62 17.85 15.15 13.68
N VAL A 63 18.08 16.39 13.23
CA VAL A 63 18.95 17.34 13.92
C VAL A 63 18.26 17.87 15.19
N LEU A 64 16.97 18.20 15.09
CA LEU A 64 16.20 18.72 16.22
C LEU A 64 15.93 17.67 17.30
N ILE A 65 15.62 16.44 16.89
CA ILE A 65 15.20 15.35 17.77
C ILE A 65 16.05 14.12 17.47
N HIS A 66 17.01 13.87 18.35
CA HIS A 66 17.92 12.75 18.29
C HIS A 66 18.09 12.15 19.69
N PRO A 67 18.30 10.83 19.82
CA PRO A 67 18.41 10.20 21.13
C PRO A 67 19.59 10.79 21.90
N HIS A 68 19.51 10.90 23.23
CA HIS A 68 20.64 11.33 24.07
C HIS A 68 21.29 10.10 24.70
N ILE A 69 22.18 9.46 23.95
CA ILE A 69 22.94 8.25 24.33
C ILE A 69 24.43 8.60 24.26
N ASP A 70 25.28 7.92 25.03
CA ASP A 70 26.74 8.08 25.13
C ASP A 70 27.51 7.66 23.85
N HIS A 71 27.04 8.08 22.68
CA HIS A 71 27.70 7.90 21.39
C HIS A 71 27.97 9.25 20.71
N ARG A 72 28.86 9.24 19.71
CA ARG A 72 29.20 10.42 18.91
C ARG A 72 27.95 11.09 18.35
N LEU A 73 27.88 12.42 18.42
CA LEU A 73 26.73 13.22 17.97
C LEU A 73 26.28 12.88 16.53
N LEU A 74 27.24 12.67 15.62
CA LEU A 74 26.96 12.30 14.23
C LEU A 74 26.22 10.96 14.14
N ILE A 75 26.62 9.95 14.92
CA ILE A 75 25.97 8.63 14.92
C ILE A 75 24.52 8.76 15.39
N ARG A 76 24.29 9.58 16.43
CA ARG A 76 22.95 9.83 16.99
C ARG A 76 22.01 10.46 15.97
N ILE A 77 22.46 11.51 15.28
CA ILE A 77 21.67 12.21 14.24
C ILE A 77 21.44 11.29 13.04
N VAL A 78 22.46 10.55 12.61
CA VAL A 78 22.37 9.65 11.47
C VAL A 78 21.41 8.48 11.76
N TRP A 79 21.36 8.02 13.01
CA TRP A 79 20.43 6.99 13.44
C TRP A 79 18.98 7.50 13.50
N SER A 80 18.72 8.68 14.08
CA SER A 80 17.38 9.29 14.08
C SER A 80 16.92 9.62 12.65
N PHE A 81 17.80 10.15 11.81
CA PHE A 81 17.55 10.38 10.39
C PHE A 81 17.12 9.11 9.67
N SER A 82 17.79 7.99 9.95
CA SER A 82 17.47 6.71 9.32
C SER A 82 16.12 6.14 9.73
N LEU A 83 15.63 6.49 10.93
CA LEU A 83 14.29 6.13 11.39
C LEU A 83 13.23 6.97 10.68
N TYR A 84 13.38 8.29 10.69
CA TYR A 84 12.42 9.22 10.06
C TYR A 84 12.37 9.07 8.55
N LEU A 85 13.53 8.87 7.91
CA LEU A 85 13.62 8.62 6.47
C LEU A 85 12.90 7.32 6.10
N ALA A 86 12.94 6.29 6.95
CA ALA A 86 12.25 5.02 6.68
C ALA A 86 10.71 5.16 6.68
N ALA A 87 10.16 6.10 7.45
CA ALA A 87 8.73 6.43 7.40
C ALA A 87 8.35 7.17 6.11
N VAL A 88 9.19 8.10 5.67
CA VAL A 88 8.90 8.93 4.49
C VAL A 88 9.23 8.20 3.18
N SER A 89 10.23 7.32 3.16
CA SER A 89 10.69 6.60 1.96
C SER A 89 9.69 5.62 1.38
N VAL A 90 8.60 5.30 2.09
CA VAL A 90 7.55 4.42 1.57
C VAL A 90 6.62 5.14 0.59
N LEU A 91 6.49 6.46 0.70
CA LEU A 91 5.58 7.28 -0.12
C LEU A 91 5.80 7.19 -1.65
N PRO A 92 7.02 7.19 -2.20
CA PRO A 92 7.25 7.15 -3.65
C PRO A 92 6.90 5.79 -4.19
N GLN A 93 7.24 4.73 -3.44
CA GLN A 93 6.87 3.38 -3.79
C GLN A 93 5.35 3.23 -3.85
N LEU A 94 4.62 3.80 -2.89
CA LEU A 94 3.16 3.80 -2.89
C LEU A 94 2.57 4.63 -4.03
N ARG A 95 3.11 5.83 -4.31
CA ARG A 95 2.67 6.66 -5.44
C ARG A 95 2.93 5.99 -6.78
N LEU A 96 4.09 5.35 -6.94
CA LEU A 96 4.41 4.56 -8.12
C LEU A 96 3.36 3.47 -8.33
N MET A 97 2.99 2.73 -7.28
CA MET A 97 1.94 1.72 -7.34
C MET A 97 0.55 2.29 -7.63
N GLN A 98 0.22 3.47 -7.12
CA GLN A 98 -1.05 4.14 -7.41
C GLN A 98 -1.13 4.61 -8.88
N ASN A 99 -0.01 5.12 -9.41
CA ASN A 99 0.11 5.56 -10.80
C ASN A 99 0.17 4.38 -11.78
N ALA A 100 0.77 3.28 -11.35
CA ALA A 100 0.78 2.01 -12.07
C ALA A 100 -0.65 1.43 -12.02
N LYS A 101 -1.49 1.79 -13.00
CA LYS A 101 -2.90 1.38 -13.14
C LYS A 101 -3.13 -0.14 -12.99
N MET A 102 -2.09 -0.95 -13.11
CA MET A 102 -2.04 -2.34 -12.66
C MET A 102 -0.93 -2.55 -11.65
N VAL A 103 -1.30 -2.82 -10.40
CA VAL A 103 -0.38 -3.26 -9.36
C VAL A 103 -0.33 -4.78 -9.37
N GLU A 104 0.86 -5.34 -9.51
CA GLU A 104 1.08 -6.78 -9.42
C GLU A 104 0.66 -7.32 -8.03
N PRO A 105 -0.05 -8.46 -7.96
CA PRO A 105 -0.49 -9.04 -6.69
C PRO A 105 0.66 -9.30 -5.71
N PHE A 106 1.82 -9.73 -6.22
CA PHE A 106 3.00 -10.02 -5.40
C PHE A 106 3.52 -8.79 -4.65
N THR A 107 3.62 -7.64 -5.32
CA THR A 107 4.04 -6.38 -4.69
C THR A 107 3.06 -5.94 -3.62
N ALA A 108 1.76 -6.17 -3.82
CA ALA A 108 0.75 -5.81 -2.83
C ALA A 108 0.83 -6.68 -1.55
N TYR A 109 1.06 -7.99 -1.67
CA TYR A 109 1.28 -8.84 -0.50
C TYR A 109 2.54 -8.45 0.27
N TYR A 110 3.62 -8.07 -0.43
CA TYR A 110 4.83 -7.54 0.20
C TYR A 110 4.54 -6.27 1.01
N VAL A 111 3.84 -5.28 0.43
CA VAL A 111 3.47 -4.04 1.13
C VAL A 111 2.55 -4.31 2.31
N PHE A 112 1.61 -5.26 2.18
CA PHE A 112 0.74 -5.66 3.29
C PHE A 112 1.54 -6.29 4.45
N ALA A 113 2.42 -7.24 4.16
CA ALA A 113 3.28 -7.86 5.17
C ALA A 113 4.21 -6.84 5.83
N LEU A 114 4.73 -5.88 5.05
CA LEU A 114 5.50 -4.75 5.58
C LEU A 114 4.69 -3.92 6.58
N GLY A 115 3.42 -3.63 6.26
CA GLY A 115 2.51 -2.92 7.17
C GLY A 115 2.25 -3.68 8.48
N VAL A 116 1.99 -4.98 8.40
CA VAL A 116 1.79 -5.84 9.59
C VAL A 116 3.05 -5.88 10.46
N ALA A 117 4.22 -6.06 9.85
CA ALA A 117 5.49 -6.07 10.59
C ALA A 117 5.72 -4.76 11.36
N ARG A 118 5.36 -3.61 10.78
CA ARG A 118 5.49 -2.29 11.42
C ARG A 118 4.48 -2.08 12.54
N PHE A 119 3.25 -2.53 12.35
CA PHE A 119 2.24 -2.52 13.40
C PHE A 119 2.68 -3.33 14.63
N LEU A 120 3.23 -4.54 14.41
CA LEU A 120 3.77 -5.37 15.49
C LEU A 120 4.95 -4.70 16.20
N ASN A 121 5.81 -4.01 15.46
CA ASN A 121 6.91 -3.21 16.02
C ASN A 121 6.39 -2.04 16.87
N CYS A 122 5.31 -1.37 16.45
CA CYS A 122 4.65 -0.38 17.30
C CYS A 122 4.12 -1.01 18.60
N GLY A 123 3.51 -2.19 18.52
CA GLY A 123 3.05 -2.96 19.66
C GLY A 123 4.16 -3.32 20.65
N SER A 124 5.34 -3.72 20.16
CA SER A 124 6.48 -4.04 21.04
C SER A 124 7.00 -2.82 21.81
N TRP A 125 6.95 -1.62 21.22
CA TRP A 125 7.27 -0.37 21.93
C TRP A 125 6.25 -0.03 23.02
N ILE A 126 4.96 -0.27 22.77
CA ILE A 126 3.90 -0.06 23.76
C ILE A 126 4.08 -1.00 24.95
N ILE A 127 4.39 -2.28 24.69
CA ILE A 127 4.68 -3.28 25.74
C ILE A 127 5.88 -2.83 26.58
N HIS A 128 6.98 -2.40 25.95
CA HIS A 128 8.15 -1.87 26.66
C HIS A 128 7.81 -0.70 27.59
N ILE A 129 6.95 0.22 27.13
CA ILE A 129 6.51 1.35 27.95
C ILE A 129 5.72 0.88 29.18
N TYR A 130 4.83 -0.09 28.99
CA TYR A 130 4.02 -0.66 30.05
C TYR A 130 4.89 -1.39 31.08
N GLU A 131 5.82 -2.25 30.63
CA GLU A 131 6.73 -3.01 31.49
C GLU A 131 7.69 -2.10 32.28
N THR A 132 8.10 -0.97 31.68
CA THR A 132 8.94 0.02 32.38
C THR A 132 8.13 0.91 33.34
N GLY A 133 6.84 0.63 33.55
CA GLY A 133 5.95 1.41 34.42
C GLY A 133 5.82 2.88 34.00
N GLY A 134 5.99 3.17 32.70
CA GLY A 134 5.98 4.53 32.18
C GLY A 134 7.21 5.37 32.57
N ARG A 135 8.28 4.82 33.17
CA ARG A 135 9.49 5.61 33.53
C ARG A 135 10.11 6.36 32.36
N TYR A 136 10.08 5.80 31.14
CA TYR A 136 10.54 6.48 29.93
C TYR A 136 9.62 7.62 29.45
N LEU A 137 8.35 7.66 29.89
CA LEU A 137 7.37 8.70 29.59
C LEU A 137 7.13 9.69 30.74
N MET A 138 7.39 9.29 31.99
CA MET A 138 7.08 10.06 33.20
C MET A 138 8.30 10.76 33.82
N PHE A 139 9.52 10.54 33.30
CA PHE A 139 10.69 11.29 33.77
C PHE A 139 10.64 12.74 33.26
N SER A 140 9.93 13.56 34.02
CA SER A 140 9.75 15.00 33.85
C SER A 140 11.09 15.70 33.60
N GLY A 141 11.33 16.14 32.35
CA GLY A 141 12.33 17.17 32.04
C GLY A 141 13.35 16.89 30.93
N ASN A 142 13.49 15.67 30.39
CA ASN A 142 14.62 15.34 29.49
C ASN A 142 14.25 15.08 28.03
N TRP A 143 15.11 15.54 27.12
CA TRP A 143 15.06 15.35 25.65
C TRP A 143 14.87 13.89 25.19
N THR A 144 15.20 12.92 26.05
CA THR A 144 14.99 11.48 25.82
C THR A 144 13.52 11.10 25.69
N GLN A 145 12.59 11.77 26.40
CA GLN A 145 11.15 11.50 26.31
C GLN A 145 10.59 11.89 24.94
N LEU A 146 10.97 13.07 24.44
CA LEU A 146 10.58 13.55 23.11
C LEU A 146 11.07 12.59 22.02
N TRP A 147 12.24 12.01 22.19
CA TRP A 147 12.77 11.03 21.26
C TRP A 147 11.91 9.75 21.20
N VAL A 148 11.58 9.12 22.34
CA VAL A 148 10.74 7.91 22.38
C VAL A 148 9.35 8.17 21.78
N LEU A 149 8.74 9.31 22.11
CA LEU A 149 7.47 9.73 21.51
C LEU A 149 7.58 9.88 19.98
N MET A 150 8.66 10.44 19.48
CA MET A 150 8.90 10.56 18.03
C MET A 150 9.13 9.20 17.35
N VAL A 151 9.70 8.20 18.03
CA VAL A 151 9.80 6.84 17.49
C VAL A 151 8.40 6.27 17.27
N ILE A 152 7.54 6.32 18.29
CA ILE A 152 6.18 5.79 18.21
C ILE A 152 5.36 6.55 17.17
N LEU A 153 5.48 7.88 17.16
CA LEU A 153 4.81 8.72 16.17
C LEU A 153 5.26 8.35 14.75
N SER A 154 6.56 8.11 14.54
CA SER A 154 7.10 7.69 13.24
C SER A 154 6.54 6.33 12.80
N GLU A 155 6.47 5.34 13.70
CA GLU A 155 5.91 4.02 13.41
C GLU A 155 4.39 4.09 13.17
N PHE A 156 3.69 4.95 13.89
CA PHE A 156 2.26 5.21 13.69
C PHE A 156 1.99 5.85 12.33
N VAL A 157 2.71 6.91 11.98
CA VAL A 157 2.60 7.57 10.66
C VAL A 157 2.88 6.57 9.54
N HIS A 158 3.93 5.76 9.70
CA HIS A 158 4.26 4.69 8.74
C HIS A 158 3.07 3.73 8.59
N THR A 159 2.60 3.16 9.70
CA THR A 159 1.49 2.18 9.68
C THR A 159 0.21 2.76 9.09
N PHE A 160 -0.13 4.01 9.43
CA PHE A 160 -1.31 4.69 8.91
C PHE A 160 -1.26 4.87 7.39
N ILE A 161 -0.12 5.29 6.85
CA ILE A 161 0.08 5.43 5.39
C ILE A 161 -0.11 4.09 4.67
N LEU A 162 0.45 2.99 5.22
CA LEU A 162 0.30 1.67 4.61
C LEU A 162 -1.13 1.14 4.74
N ALA A 163 -1.80 1.41 5.87
CA ALA A 163 -3.18 1.01 6.09
C ALA A 163 -4.13 1.69 5.09
N ASP A 164 -3.97 3.00 4.87
CA ASP A 164 -4.73 3.75 3.86
C ASP A 164 -4.55 3.14 2.46
N PHE A 165 -3.30 2.86 2.08
CA PHE A 165 -3.00 2.19 0.83
C PHE A 165 -3.67 0.81 0.72
N CYS A 166 -3.58 -0.02 1.76
CA CYS A 166 -4.17 -1.35 1.78
C CYS A 166 -5.69 -1.29 1.64
N TYR A 167 -6.34 -0.35 2.34
CA TYR A 167 -7.78 -0.11 2.25
C TYR A 167 -8.21 0.20 0.81
N TYR A 168 -7.57 1.18 0.17
CA TYR A 168 -7.90 1.55 -1.20
C TYR A 168 -7.57 0.45 -2.22
N TYR A 169 -6.50 -0.31 -2.00
CA TYR A 169 -6.12 -1.42 -2.85
C TYR A 169 -7.15 -2.56 -2.80
N LEU A 170 -7.57 -2.97 -1.61
CA LEU A 170 -8.58 -4.01 -1.40
C LEU A 170 -9.93 -3.56 -1.98
N LYS A 171 -10.34 -2.32 -1.74
CA LYS A 171 -11.56 -1.76 -2.32
C LYS A 171 -11.56 -1.86 -3.85
N ARG A 172 -10.47 -1.46 -4.52
CA ARG A 172 -10.35 -1.54 -5.98
C ARG A 172 -10.36 -2.99 -6.49
N LYS A 173 -9.76 -3.93 -5.77
CA LYS A 173 -9.79 -5.36 -6.13
C LYS A 173 -11.21 -5.92 -6.09
N ILE A 174 -11.92 -5.69 -4.98
CA ILE A 174 -13.29 -6.18 -4.80
C ILE A 174 -14.19 -5.59 -5.90
N THR A 175 -14.09 -4.28 -6.17
CA THR A 175 -14.86 -3.66 -7.26
C THR A 175 -14.54 -4.27 -8.63
N LYS A 176 -13.27 -4.54 -8.95
CA LYS A 176 -12.91 -5.20 -10.22
C LYS A 176 -13.48 -6.61 -10.32
N VAL A 177 -13.45 -7.40 -9.25
CA VAL A 177 -14.01 -8.75 -9.22
C VAL A 177 -15.52 -8.71 -9.47
N VAL A 178 -16.25 -7.82 -8.79
CA VAL A 178 -17.69 -7.65 -8.98
C VAL A 178 -18.03 -7.26 -10.41
N LEU A 179 -17.30 -6.31 -11.01
CA LEU A 179 -17.52 -5.90 -12.40
C LEU A 179 -17.21 -7.00 -13.43
N VAL A 180 -16.21 -7.85 -13.15
CA VAL A 180 -15.90 -9.00 -14.00
C VAL A 180 -17.01 -10.04 -13.91
N GLU A 181 -17.48 -10.35 -12.70
CA GLU A 181 -18.56 -11.31 -12.49
C GLU A 181 -19.88 -10.82 -13.14
N GLU A 182 -20.18 -9.52 -13.04
CA GLU A 182 -21.35 -8.92 -13.71
C GLU A 182 -21.21 -8.99 -15.25
N LYS A 183 -20.02 -8.70 -15.78
CA LYS A 183 -19.74 -8.76 -17.22
C LYS A 183 -19.87 -10.18 -17.77
N GLU A 184 -19.35 -11.18 -17.05
CA GLU A 184 -19.48 -12.60 -17.43
C GLU A 184 -20.95 -13.03 -17.42
N ARG A 185 -21.70 -12.67 -16.38
CA ARG A 185 -23.14 -12.95 -16.28
C ARG A 185 -23.89 -12.36 -17.47
N PHE A 186 -23.64 -11.09 -17.80
CA PHE A 186 -24.28 -10.41 -18.92
C PHE A 186 -23.92 -11.04 -20.28
N THR A 187 -22.68 -11.50 -20.45
CA THR A 187 -22.23 -12.19 -21.67
C THR A 187 -22.98 -13.52 -21.85
N VAL A 188 -23.13 -14.31 -20.78
CA VAL A 188 -23.92 -15.55 -20.80
C VAL A 188 -25.38 -15.29 -21.17
N TYR A 189 -26.00 -14.25 -20.60
CA TYR A 189 -27.37 -13.85 -20.97
C TYR A 189 -27.49 -13.45 -22.44
N LEU A 190 -26.54 -12.64 -22.95
CA LEU A 190 -26.52 -12.23 -24.35
C LEU A 190 -26.34 -13.41 -25.30
N ASP A 191 -25.49 -14.38 -24.96
CA ASP A 191 -25.27 -15.56 -25.78
C ASP A 191 -26.48 -16.51 -25.80
N GLY A 192 -27.14 -16.69 -24.65
CA GLY A 192 -28.41 -17.41 -24.57
C GLY A 192 -29.52 -16.74 -25.38
N LEU A 193 -29.60 -15.41 -25.32
CA LEU A 193 -30.54 -14.61 -26.09
C LEU A 193 -30.28 -14.72 -27.61
N LYS A 194 -29.01 -14.59 -28.04
CA LYS A 194 -28.60 -14.80 -29.44
C LYS A 194 -28.91 -16.21 -29.92
N ALA A 195 -28.76 -17.24 -29.08
CA ALA A 195 -29.10 -18.62 -29.41
C ALA A 195 -30.62 -18.79 -29.63
N MET A 196 -31.46 -18.19 -28.77
CA MET A 196 -32.91 -18.18 -28.98
C MET A 196 -33.31 -17.46 -30.28
N PHE A 197 -32.68 -16.32 -30.58
CA PHE A 197 -32.93 -15.58 -31.83
C PHE A 197 -32.48 -16.36 -33.07
N ARG A 198 -31.37 -17.08 -33.01
CA ARG A 198 -30.90 -17.95 -34.11
C ARG A 198 -31.89 -19.07 -34.42
N LYS A 199 -32.66 -19.51 -33.42
CA LYS A 199 -33.70 -20.54 -33.55
C LYS A 199 -35.06 -19.98 -34.02
N LYS A 200 -35.28 -18.67 -33.85
CA LYS A 200 -36.54 -17.96 -34.13
C LYS A 200 -36.29 -16.90 -35.21
N GLY A 201 -36.25 -17.35 -36.46
CA GLY A 201 -35.89 -16.53 -37.61
C GLY A 201 -36.69 -15.22 -37.70
N SER A 202 -35.93 -14.12 -37.77
CA SER A 202 -36.27 -12.86 -38.44
C SER A 202 -37.57 -12.16 -38.01
N ASP A 203 -37.48 -11.29 -37.00
CA ASP A 203 -38.46 -10.20 -36.83
C ASP A 203 -37.76 -8.88 -36.42
N HIS A 204 -37.26 -8.16 -37.43
CA HIS A 204 -36.34 -7.02 -37.31
C HIS A 204 -36.91 -5.86 -36.46
N ALA A 205 -38.23 -5.70 -36.42
CA ALA A 205 -38.93 -4.64 -35.70
C ALA A 205 -38.98 -4.83 -34.17
N ARG A 206 -38.83 -6.08 -33.68
CA ARG A 206 -38.65 -6.37 -32.25
C ARG A 206 -37.21 -6.18 -31.81
N LEU A 207 -36.25 -6.42 -32.72
CA LEU A 207 -34.83 -6.23 -32.49
C LEU A 207 -34.49 -4.76 -32.19
N THR A 208 -35.04 -3.83 -32.97
CA THR A 208 -34.80 -2.38 -32.81
C THR A 208 -35.33 -1.87 -31.47
N ARG A 209 -36.54 -2.28 -31.06
CA ARG A 209 -37.13 -1.88 -29.77
C ARG A 209 -36.38 -2.42 -28.55
N MET A 210 -35.80 -3.62 -28.65
CA MET A 210 -35.00 -4.19 -27.56
C MET A 210 -33.61 -3.55 -27.47
N ILE A 211 -32.97 -3.23 -28.60
CA ILE A 211 -31.69 -2.51 -28.60
C ILE A 211 -31.87 -1.09 -28.02
N GLU A 212 -33.00 -0.44 -28.27
CA GLU A 212 -33.36 0.84 -27.64
C GLU A 212 -33.64 0.73 -26.13
N ALA A 213 -33.97 -0.45 -25.61
CA ALA A 213 -34.21 -0.70 -24.18
C ALA A 213 -32.94 -1.11 -23.40
N LEU A 214 -31.88 -1.54 -24.09
CA LEU A 214 -30.57 -1.89 -23.49
C LEU A 214 -29.94 -0.78 -22.61
N PRO A 215 -30.06 0.52 -22.94
CA PRO A 215 -29.59 1.59 -22.06
C PRO A 215 -30.32 1.64 -20.70
N GLY A 216 -31.60 1.24 -20.65
CA GLY A 216 -32.40 1.18 -19.41
C GLY A 216 -31.97 0.04 -18.48
N LEU A 217 -31.70 -1.13 -19.07
CA LEU A 217 -31.16 -2.31 -18.36
C LEU A 217 -29.80 -2.05 -17.70
N ARG A 218 -29.01 -1.12 -18.25
CA ARG A 218 -27.72 -0.69 -17.67
C ARG A 218 -27.85 0.14 -16.40
N ARG A 219 -28.99 0.82 -16.18
CA ARG A 219 -29.27 1.60 -14.96
C ARG A 219 -29.96 0.76 -13.89
N GLU A 220 -30.80 -0.20 -14.29
CA GLU A 220 -31.54 -1.09 -13.38
C GLU A 220 -30.78 -2.36 -12.96
N SER A 221 -29.58 -2.64 -13.51
CA SER A 221 -28.80 -3.85 -13.15
C SER A 221 -28.34 -3.89 -11.69
N SER A 222 -28.47 -2.79 -10.95
CA SER A 222 -28.20 -2.77 -9.50
C SER A 222 -29.36 -3.35 -8.66
N ASP A 223 -30.54 -3.57 -9.24
CA ASP A 223 -31.71 -4.10 -8.55
C ASP A 223 -32.27 -5.33 -9.29
N HIS A 224 -32.09 -6.50 -8.70
CA HIS A 224 -32.44 -7.79 -9.29
C HIS A 224 -33.95 -7.91 -9.64
N ALA A 225 -34.79 -7.11 -8.96
CA ALA A 225 -36.23 -7.01 -9.19
C ALA A 225 -36.59 -6.19 -10.45
N GLY A 226 -35.81 -5.17 -10.80
CA GLY A 226 -36.02 -4.33 -11.98
C GLY A 226 -35.82 -5.13 -13.27
N LEU A 227 -34.74 -5.92 -13.31
CA LEU A 227 -34.41 -6.80 -14.44
C LEU A 227 -35.56 -7.78 -14.76
N LYS A 228 -36.18 -8.36 -13.72
CA LYS A 228 -37.28 -9.32 -13.86
C LYS A 228 -38.54 -8.68 -14.45
N ARG A 229 -38.87 -7.46 -14.01
CA ARG A 229 -40.01 -6.69 -14.52
C ARG A 229 -39.84 -6.27 -15.96
N VAL A 230 -38.64 -5.86 -16.37
CA VAL A 230 -38.36 -5.50 -17.77
C VAL A 230 -38.48 -6.72 -18.68
N ILE A 231 -38.00 -7.88 -18.25
CA ILE A 231 -38.15 -9.14 -18.98
C ILE A 231 -39.63 -9.53 -19.09
N GLU A 232 -40.40 -9.49 -18.00
CA GLU A 232 -41.84 -9.79 -18.00
C GLU A 232 -42.64 -8.81 -18.88
N ALA A 233 -42.32 -7.51 -18.82
CA ALA A 233 -42.97 -6.49 -19.64
C ALA A 233 -42.66 -6.62 -21.15
N PHE A 234 -41.46 -7.10 -21.52
CA PHE A 234 -41.06 -7.27 -22.92
C PHE A 234 -41.52 -8.58 -23.55
N PHE A 235 -41.64 -9.66 -22.76
CA PHE A 235 -41.94 -10.98 -23.29
C PHE A 235 -43.41 -11.39 -23.26
N GLY A 236 -44.27 -10.67 -22.53
CA GLY A 236 -45.72 -10.65 -22.76
C GLY A 236 -46.37 -11.98 -23.14
N SER A 237 -46.21 -12.98 -22.27
CA SER A 237 -47.20 -13.98 -21.83
C SER A 237 -46.52 -14.95 -20.87
#